data_AF-A0A941T9S7-F1
#
_entry.id   AF-A0A941T9S7-F1
#
_cell.length_a   1.000
_cell.length_b   1.000
_cell.length_c   1.000
_cell.angle_alpha   90.00
_cell.angle_beta   90.00
_cell.angle_gamma   90.00
#
_symmetry.space_group_name_H-M   'P 1'
#
loop_
_entity.id
_entity.type
_entity.pdbx_description
1 polymer ?
#
loop_
_entity_poly.entity_id
_entity_poly.type
_entity_poly.pdbx_seq_one_letter_code
_entity_poly.pdbx_strand_id
1 'polypeptide(L)'
;MTRHPLPRPLIAITLLVVGADALANRWNEPVTAEEVEPAILCTDERPTTALLKTLGPRLDTMVAAGFGTRAALTDVKDGNRPVLDYVPNEPFVVLGQRVAGLTTNMGMLPTVTAIFDAPMETLLERYRAAGHEFRCSVYDEAGADIRMCEAQRPAGWFSDNVLTLTVGSGRTLLPEGRSAVACTVFDKNWKFR
;
A
#
# COMPACT_ATOMS: atom_id res chain seq x y z
N MET A 1 44.79 3.45 -58.40
CA MET A 1 44.10 2.74 -57.30
C MET A 1 43.73 3.76 -56.23
N THR A 2 42.54 4.31 -56.30
CA THR A 2 41.98 5.31 -55.38
C THR A 2 41.12 4.60 -54.34
N ARG A 3 41.42 4.78 -53.05
CA ARG A 3 40.61 4.24 -51.94
C ARG A 3 39.61 5.31 -51.50
N HIS A 4 38.31 5.01 -51.57
CA HIS A 4 37.27 5.78 -50.92
C HIS A 4 37.08 5.28 -49.48
N PRO A 5 36.96 6.16 -48.47
CA PRO A 5 36.51 5.75 -47.15
C PRO A 5 34.99 5.60 -47.13
N LEU A 6 34.51 4.47 -46.60
CA LEU A 6 33.10 4.25 -46.30
C LEU A 6 32.66 5.09 -45.09
N PRO A 7 31.43 5.64 -45.08
CA PRO A 7 30.92 6.41 -43.96
C PRO A 7 30.59 5.48 -42.77
N ARG A 8 30.96 5.93 -41.56
CA ARG A 8 30.62 5.28 -40.31
C ARG A 8 29.09 5.14 -40.17
N PRO A 9 28.53 4.00 -39.75
CA PRO A 9 27.15 3.95 -39.33
C PRO A 9 27.05 4.67 -37.98
N LEU A 10 26.47 5.87 -37.99
CA LEU A 10 25.82 6.43 -36.81
C LEU A 10 24.65 5.51 -36.49
N ILE A 11 24.83 4.61 -35.52
CA ILE A 11 23.70 3.93 -34.89
C ILE A 11 22.99 5.00 -34.08
N ALA A 12 21.90 5.52 -34.64
CA ALA A 12 20.93 6.30 -33.90
C ALA A 12 20.33 5.38 -32.83
N ILE A 13 20.79 5.55 -31.59
CA ILE A 13 20.06 5.10 -30.40
C ILE A 13 18.86 6.02 -30.31
N THR A 14 17.81 5.69 -31.06
CA THR A 14 16.52 6.35 -30.93
C THR A 14 15.97 5.97 -29.57
N LEU A 15 15.87 6.99 -28.71
CA LEU A 15 15.30 6.95 -27.38
C LEU A 15 14.05 6.06 -27.32
N LEU A 16 14.13 4.99 -26.53
CA LEU A 16 13.00 4.49 -25.76
C LEU A 16 13.16 4.94 -24.30
N VAL A 17 13.50 6.23 -24.12
CA VAL A 17 13.50 6.93 -22.82
C VAL A 17 12.23 7.76 -22.76
N VAL A 18 11.07 7.09 -22.73
CA VAL A 18 9.77 7.75 -22.47
C VAL A 18 9.04 7.10 -21.29
N GLY A 19 9.51 5.95 -20.80
CA GLY A 19 8.93 5.26 -19.65
C GLY A 19 9.62 5.52 -18.30
N ALA A 20 10.92 5.85 -18.29
CA ALA A 20 11.68 5.98 -17.05
C ALA A 20 11.58 7.38 -16.42
N ASP A 21 11.62 8.46 -17.22
CA ASP A 21 11.56 9.83 -16.70
C ASP A 21 10.18 10.21 -16.16
N ALA A 22 9.10 9.74 -16.80
CA ALA A 22 7.74 9.95 -16.31
C ALA A 22 7.49 9.20 -14.98
N LEU A 23 8.14 8.05 -14.77
CA LEU A 23 8.10 7.36 -13.48
C LEU A 23 9.02 8.03 -12.46
N ALA A 24 10.22 8.48 -12.84
CA ALA A 24 11.20 9.12 -11.96
C ALA A 24 10.74 10.49 -11.44
N ASN A 25 10.02 11.28 -12.25
CA ASN A 25 9.50 12.59 -11.84
C ASN A 25 8.39 12.50 -10.78
N ARG A 26 7.65 11.38 -10.71
CA ARG A 26 6.56 11.20 -9.73
C ARG A 26 7.03 10.83 -8.33
N TRP A 27 8.32 10.55 -8.14
CA TRP A 27 8.87 10.21 -6.81
C TRP A 27 8.88 11.42 -5.86
N ASN A 28 8.87 12.63 -6.42
CA ASN A 28 8.83 13.88 -5.68
C ASN A 28 7.42 14.46 -5.57
N GLU A 29 6.40 13.74 -6.07
CA GLU A 29 5.00 14.15 -5.97
C GLU A 29 4.32 13.43 -4.79
N PRO A 30 3.45 14.12 -4.02
CA PRO A 30 2.64 13.48 -3.00
C PRO A 30 1.83 12.31 -3.57
N VAL A 31 1.79 11.21 -2.83
CA VAL A 31 0.86 10.10 -3.08
C VAL A 31 -0.57 10.62 -3.04
N THR A 32 -1.38 10.28 -4.04
CA THR A 32 -2.75 10.79 -4.17
C THR A 32 -3.81 9.72 -3.86
N ALA A 33 -5.04 10.19 -3.65
CA ALA A 33 -6.20 9.31 -3.49
C ALA A 33 -6.39 8.38 -4.69
N GLU A 34 -6.16 8.87 -5.91
CA GLU A 34 -6.31 8.10 -7.16
C GLU A 34 -5.34 6.91 -7.24
N GLU A 35 -4.20 7.01 -6.57
CA GLU A 35 -3.22 5.92 -6.49
C GLU A 35 -3.56 4.93 -5.39
N VAL A 36 -3.98 5.43 -4.22
CA VAL A 36 -4.22 4.61 -3.02
C VAL A 36 -5.56 3.89 -3.07
N GLU A 37 -6.64 4.58 -3.45
CA GLU A 37 -7.99 4.03 -3.43
C GLU A 37 -8.14 2.70 -4.19
N PRO A 38 -7.70 2.57 -5.45
CA PRO A 38 -7.83 1.29 -6.16
C PRO A 38 -6.99 0.17 -5.54
N ALA A 39 -5.85 0.50 -4.91
CA ALA A 39 -5.00 -0.48 -4.25
C ALA A 39 -5.61 -1.00 -2.94
N ILE A 40 -6.26 -0.13 -2.16
CA ILE A 40 -6.87 -0.51 -0.88
C ILE A 40 -8.31 -1.02 -1.03
N LEU A 41 -8.98 -0.77 -2.17
CA LEU A 41 -10.23 -1.45 -2.53
C LEU A 41 -10.02 -2.95 -2.64
N CYS A 42 -8.78 -3.38 -2.91
CA CYS A 42 -8.37 -4.77 -2.90
C CYS A 42 -9.16 -5.65 -3.87
N THR A 43 -9.64 -5.06 -4.98
CA THR A 43 -10.52 -5.67 -6.02
C THR A 43 -9.76 -6.27 -7.18
N ASP A 44 -8.57 -5.76 -7.44
CA ASP A 44 -7.70 -6.14 -8.52
C ASP A 44 -6.28 -6.18 -7.95
N GLU A 45 -5.50 -7.22 -8.28
CA GLU A 45 -4.11 -7.31 -7.81
C GLU A 45 -3.20 -6.28 -8.45
N ARG A 46 -3.55 -5.75 -9.63
CA ARG A 46 -2.67 -4.87 -10.40
C ARG A 46 -2.43 -3.53 -9.70
N PRO A 47 -3.44 -2.77 -9.24
CA PRO A 47 -3.21 -1.54 -8.51
C PRO A 47 -2.45 -1.76 -7.20
N THR A 48 -2.82 -2.81 -6.44
CA THR A 48 -2.14 -3.14 -5.17
C THR A 48 -0.67 -3.48 -5.41
N THR A 49 -0.38 -4.34 -6.38
CA THR A 49 0.99 -4.74 -6.72
C THR A 49 1.82 -3.59 -7.29
N ALA A 50 1.21 -2.74 -8.12
CA ALA A 50 1.87 -1.56 -8.68
C ALA A 50 2.26 -0.58 -7.56
N LEU A 51 1.32 -0.31 -6.65
CA LEU A 51 1.57 0.59 -5.53
C LEU A 51 2.56 0.00 -4.52
N LEU A 52 2.47 -1.29 -4.19
CA LEU A 52 3.44 -1.97 -3.31
C LEU A 52 4.89 -1.78 -3.78
N LYS A 53 5.13 -1.89 -5.09
CA LYS A 53 6.47 -1.78 -5.68
C LYS A 53 7.08 -0.39 -5.56
N THR A 54 6.25 0.65 -5.53
CA THR A 54 6.70 2.04 -5.60
C THR A 54 6.52 2.80 -4.29
N LEU A 55 5.52 2.44 -3.48
CA LEU A 55 5.08 3.22 -2.33
C LEU A 55 6.18 3.33 -1.27
N GLY A 56 6.80 2.22 -0.84
CA GLY A 56 7.78 2.23 0.25
C GLY A 56 8.94 3.21 -0.01
N PRO A 57 9.70 3.01 -1.11
CA PRO A 57 10.76 3.92 -1.53
C PRO A 57 10.27 5.36 -1.81
N ARG A 58 9.05 5.54 -2.32
CA ARG A 58 8.48 6.87 -2.57
C ARG A 58 8.13 7.60 -1.27
N LEU A 59 7.64 6.90 -0.24
CA LEU A 59 7.37 7.48 1.07
C LEU A 59 8.64 8.05 1.71
N ASP A 60 9.79 7.38 1.54
CA ASP A 60 11.07 7.89 2.02
C ASP A 60 11.47 9.20 1.30
N THR A 61 11.31 9.25 -0.03
CA THR A 61 11.53 10.49 -0.80
C THR A 61 10.57 11.61 -0.37
N MET A 62 9.31 11.29 -0.13
CA MET A 62 8.30 12.28 0.31
C MET A 62 8.62 12.86 1.69
N VAL A 63 9.13 12.05 2.62
CA VAL A 63 9.60 12.53 3.93
C VAL A 63 10.82 13.43 3.75
N ALA A 64 11.79 13.02 2.95
CA ALA A 64 12.98 13.83 2.65
C ALA A 64 12.64 15.16 1.97
N ALA A 65 11.58 15.19 1.15
CA ALA A 65 11.05 16.37 0.49
C ALA A 65 10.10 17.22 1.36
N GLY A 66 9.79 16.78 2.59
CA GLY A 66 8.97 17.54 3.54
C GLY A 66 7.46 17.46 3.30
N PHE A 67 6.96 16.44 2.59
CA PHE A 67 5.52 16.24 2.37
C PHE A 67 4.83 15.47 3.51
N GLY A 68 5.60 14.92 4.45
CA GLY A 68 5.08 14.19 5.60
C GLY A 68 6.18 13.74 6.55
N THR A 69 5.81 12.94 7.55
CA THR A 69 6.73 12.46 8.58
C THR A 69 6.60 10.95 8.79
N ARG A 70 7.68 10.30 9.24
CA ARG A 70 7.61 8.94 9.79
C ARG A 70 7.22 9.01 11.26
N ALA A 71 6.20 8.27 11.67
CA ALA A 71 5.91 8.03 13.08
C ALA A 71 5.85 6.52 13.38
N ALA A 72 6.07 6.16 14.64
CA ALA A 72 5.83 4.80 15.09
C ALA A 72 4.35 4.65 15.41
N LEU A 73 3.71 3.66 14.79
CA LEU A 73 2.28 3.43 14.94
C LEU A 73 1.92 2.70 16.24
N THR A 74 2.81 1.82 16.68
CA THR A 74 2.52 0.82 17.69
C THR A 74 3.72 0.61 18.60
N ASP A 75 3.43 0.06 19.78
CA ASP A 75 4.45 -0.59 20.62
C ASP A 75 4.81 -2.00 20.09
N VAL A 76 4.05 -2.50 19.11
CA VAL A 76 4.27 -3.79 18.45
C VAL A 76 5.49 -3.70 17.51
N LYS A 77 6.43 -4.62 17.71
CA LYS A 77 7.68 -4.66 16.94
C LYS A 77 7.64 -5.80 15.92
N ASP A 78 8.00 -5.51 14.68
CA ASP A 78 8.42 -6.51 13.70
C ASP A 78 9.95 -6.63 13.73
N GLY A 79 10.48 -7.80 14.11
CA GLY A 79 11.93 -8.03 14.11
C GLY A 79 12.76 -6.95 14.83
N ASN A 80 12.35 -6.58 16.06
CA ASN A 80 12.89 -5.49 16.89
C ASN A 80 12.68 -4.05 16.37
N ARG A 81 11.97 -3.84 15.26
CA ARG A 81 11.68 -2.52 14.69
C ARG A 81 10.20 -2.16 14.89
N PRO A 82 9.88 -0.91 15.25
CA PRO A 82 8.48 -0.48 15.30
C PRO A 82 7.87 -0.50 13.90
N VAL A 83 6.56 -0.74 13.81
CA VAL A 83 5.82 -0.53 12.57
C VAL A 83 5.71 0.99 12.33
N LEU A 84 6.30 1.47 11.24
CA LEU A 84 6.32 2.89 10.90
C LEU A 84 5.20 3.24 9.91
N ASP A 85 4.48 4.32 10.16
CA ASP A 85 3.66 4.97 9.15
C ASP A 85 4.43 6.07 8.42
N TYR A 86 3.83 6.49 7.32
CA TYR A 86 4.00 7.80 6.74
C TYR A 86 2.74 8.61 7.04
N VAL A 87 2.88 9.72 7.75
CA VAL A 87 1.81 10.68 8.02
C VAL A 87 1.92 11.82 7.01
N PRO A 88 0.96 11.97 6.08
CA PRO A 88 0.98 13.10 5.14
C PRO A 88 0.72 14.42 5.88
N ASN A 89 1.43 15.49 5.51
CA ASN A 89 1.19 16.83 6.06
C ASN A 89 -0.18 17.36 5.66
N GLU A 90 -0.56 17.11 4.41
CA GLU A 90 -1.89 17.43 3.88
C GLU A 90 -2.72 16.14 3.83
N PRO A 91 -3.78 16.05 4.64
CA PRO A 91 -4.67 14.90 4.58
C PRO A 91 -5.37 14.82 3.23
N PHE A 92 -5.45 13.62 2.67
CA PHE A 92 -6.25 13.33 1.48
C PHE A 92 -7.34 12.32 1.80
N VAL A 93 -8.34 12.23 0.94
CA VAL A 93 -9.56 11.45 1.16
C VAL A 93 -9.55 10.22 0.26
N VAL A 94 -9.76 9.05 0.87
CA VAL A 94 -9.89 7.77 0.17
C VAL A 94 -11.13 7.07 0.72
N LEU A 95 -11.98 6.52 -0.16
CA LEU A 95 -13.26 5.91 0.22
C LEU A 95 -14.17 6.86 1.04
N GLY A 96 -14.06 8.16 0.78
CA GLY A 96 -14.75 9.21 1.52
C GLY A 96 -14.28 9.39 2.96
N GLN A 97 -13.17 8.77 3.36
CA GLN A 97 -12.57 8.89 4.69
C GLN A 97 -11.20 9.54 4.60
N ARG A 98 -10.85 10.33 5.61
CA ARG A 98 -9.54 11.00 5.70
C ARG A 98 -8.45 9.98 6.00
N VAL A 99 -7.39 9.98 5.19
CA VAL A 99 -6.19 9.17 5.42
C VAL A 99 -5.28 9.92 6.40
N ALA A 100 -5.01 9.26 7.52
CA ALA A 100 -4.11 9.71 8.58
C ALA A 100 -2.70 9.14 8.44
N GLY A 101 -2.55 8.04 7.70
CA GLY A 101 -1.24 7.47 7.42
C GLY A 101 -1.24 6.37 6.37
N LEU A 102 -0.05 6.08 5.85
CA LEU A 102 0.20 4.99 4.90
C LEU A 102 1.38 4.13 5.39
N THR A 103 1.31 2.84 5.16
CA THR A 103 2.47 1.94 5.30
C THR A 103 2.43 0.85 4.25
N THR A 104 3.60 0.35 3.87
CA THR A 104 3.75 -0.80 2.96
C THR A 104 3.93 -2.13 3.68
N ASN A 105 3.83 -2.11 5.01
CA ASN A 105 4.10 -3.28 5.81
C ASN A 105 3.21 -3.32 7.07
N MET A 106 2.64 -4.49 7.33
CA MET A 106 2.13 -4.89 8.64
C MET A 106 2.84 -6.20 9.01
N GLY A 107 3.83 -6.14 9.89
CA GLY A 107 4.63 -7.32 10.27
C GLY A 107 5.65 -7.69 9.19
N MET A 108 5.60 -8.93 8.69
CA MET A 108 6.53 -9.42 7.64
C MET A 108 5.88 -9.47 6.24
N LEU A 109 4.67 -8.94 6.07
CA LEU A 109 3.89 -9.12 4.86
C LEU A 109 3.87 -7.84 4.01
N PRO A 110 4.17 -7.93 2.70
CA PRO A 110 4.04 -6.79 1.82
C PRO A 110 2.55 -6.46 1.64
N THR A 111 2.13 -5.31 2.19
CA THR A 111 0.72 -4.88 2.19
C THR A 111 0.62 -3.41 1.78
N VAL A 112 -0.43 -2.99 1.08
CA VAL A 112 -0.77 -1.56 1.04
C VAL A 112 -1.69 -1.33 2.21
N THR A 113 -1.24 -0.56 3.20
CA THR A 113 -2.03 -0.23 4.37
C THR A 113 -2.30 1.27 4.42
N ALA A 114 -3.57 1.63 4.56
CA ALA A 114 -4.01 2.99 4.84
C ALA A 114 -4.65 3.04 6.23
N ILE A 115 -4.29 4.07 6.99
CA ILE A 115 -4.86 4.36 8.30
C ILE A 115 -5.82 5.53 8.13
N PHE A 116 -7.02 5.35 8.63
CA PHE A 116 -8.10 6.31 8.50
C PHE A 116 -8.43 6.96 9.83
N ASP A 117 -8.75 8.25 9.80
CA ASP A 117 -9.45 8.94 10.89
C ASP A 117 -10.95 8.57 10.85
N ALA A 118 -11.24 7.26 10.93
CA ALA A 118 -12.59 6.72 10.87
C ALA A 118 -12.70 5.46 11.74
N PRO A 119 -13.87 5.22 12.37
CA PRO A 119 -14.11 3.99 13.08
C PRO A 119 -14.23 2.82 12.11
N MET A 120 -13.82 1.64 12.60
CA MET A 120 -13.79 0.39 11.83
C MET A 120 -15.13 0.07 11.15
N GLU A 121 -16.25 0.30 11.81
CA GLU A 121 -17.58 -0.01 11.24
C GLU A 121 -17.91 0.81 10.00
N THR A 122 -17.51 2.09 9.96
CA THR A 122 -17.70 2.93 8.78
C THR A 122 -16.95 2.37 7.57
N LEU A 123 -15.73 1.86 7.80
CA LEU A 123 -14.94 1.24 6.74
C LEU A 123 -15.56 -0.10 6.31
N LEU A 124 -15.96 -0.94 7.26
CA LEU A 124 -16.61 -2.21 6.96
C LEU A 124 -17.89 -2.04 6.15
N GLU A 125 -18.73 -1.04 6.45
CA GLU A 125 -19.92 -0.72 5.66
C GLU A 125 -19.57 -0.39 4.20
N ARG A 126 -18.55 0.45 3.97
CA ARG A 126 -18.07 0.80 2.63
C ARG A 126 -17.59 -0.43 1.86
N TYR A 127 -16.81 -1.29 2.50
CA TYR A 127 -16.29 -2.50 1.84
C TYR A 127 -17.37 -3.56 1.62
N ARG A 128 -18.34 -3.71 2.52
CA ARG A 128 -19.50 -4.57 2.29
C ARG A 128 -20.31 -4.10 1.09
N ALA A 129 -20.51 -2.78 0.93
CA ALA A 129 -21.15 -2.21 -0.25
C ALA A 129 -20.35 -2.48 -1.54
N ALA A 130 -19.02 -2.63 -1.44
CA ALA A 130 -18.15 -3.05 -2.53
C ALA A 130 -18.06 -4.59 -2.72
N GLY A 131 -18.92 -5.36 -2.04
CA GLY A 131 -19.05 -6.82 -2.22
C GLY A 131 -18.08 -7.66 -1.40
N HIS A 132 -17.47 -7.11 -0.35
CA HIS A 132 -16.62 -7.87 0.56
C HIS A 132 -17.42 -8.58 1.65
N GLU A 133 -17.15 -9.87 1.82
CA GLU A 133 -17.69 -10.68 2.90
C GLU A 133 -16.63 -10.88 3.99
N PHE A 134 -16.87 -10.29 5.15
CA PHE A 134 -15.90 -10.28 6.25
C PHE A 134 -16.13 -11.39 7.26
N ARG A 135 -15.02 -11.92 7.78
CA ARG A 135 -14.95 -12.73 9.00
C ARG A 135 -14.17 -11.96 10.05
N CYS A 136 -14.76 -11.77 11.23
CA CYS A 136 -14.17 -10.95 12.28
C CYS A 136 -13.67 -11.80 13.44
N SER A 137 -12.51 -11.43 13.95
CA SER A 137 -11.86 -12.05 15.10
C SER A 137 -11.41 -10.95 16.06
N VAL A 138 -11.43 -11.29 17.35
CA VAL A 138 -10.84 -10.45 18.40
C VAL A 138 -9.61 -11.20 18.89
N TYR A 139 -8.48 -10.51 18.88
CA TYR A 139 -7.21 -10.98 19.38
C TYR A 139 -6.93 -10.26 20.68
N ASP A 140 -6.64 -11.03 21.72
CA ASP A 140 -6.11 -10.53 22.99
C ASP A 140 -4.60 -10.78 22.98
N GLU A 141 -3.85 -9.78 22.51
CA GLU A 141 -2.39 -9.83 22.51
C GLU A 141 -1.88 -8.76 23.48
N ALA A 142 -1.18 -9.18 24.53
CA ALA A 142 -0.64 -8.29 25.56
C ALA A 142 -1.68 -7.38 26.26
N GLY A 143 -2.94 -7.84 26.42
CA GLY A 143 -4.02 -7.06 27.04
C GLY A 143 -4.63 -6.00 26.13
N ALA A 144 -4.36 -6.10 24.82
CA ALA A 144 -4.94 -5.25 23.80
C ALA A 144 -6.15 -5.93 23.16
N ASP A 145 -7.33 -5.32 23.26
CA ASP A 145 -8.50 -5.71 22.47
C ASP A 145 -8.28 -5.28 21.02
N ILE A 146 -7.66 -6.15 20.22
CA ILE A 146 -7.46 -5.95 18.79
C ILE A 146 -8.62 -6.62 18.06
N ARG A 147 -9.42 -5.84 17.35
CA ARG A 147 -10.45 -6.36 16.47
C ARG A 147 -9.97 -6.29 15.03
N MET A 148 -10.00 -7.42 14.35
CA MET A 148 -9.70 -7.51 12.92
C MET A 148 -10.83 -8.21 12.19
N CYS A 149 -11.12 -7.74 10.99
CA CYS A 149 -12.06 -8.38 10.07
C CYS A 149 -11.37 -8.58 8.73
N GLU A 150 -11.46 -9.78 8.21
CA GLU A 150 -10.79 -10.18 6.98
C GLU A 150 -11.80 -10.63 5.93
N ALA A 151 -11.59 -10.20 4.69
CA ALA A 151 -12.31 -10.66 3.52
C ALA A 151 -11.30 -11.15 2.49
N GLN A 152 -11.56 -12.30 1.88
CA GLN A 152 -10.70 -12.87 0.85
C GLN A 152 -11.45 -13.03 -0.46
N ARG A 153 -10.73 -12.82 -1.57
CA ARG A 153 -11.23 -13.16 -2.89
C ARG A 153 -10.09 -13.55 -3.84
N PRO A 154 -10.40 -14.28 -4.92
CA PRO A 154 -9.42 -14.50 -5.99
C PRO A 154 -8.94 -13.17 -6.56
N ALA A 155 -7.64 -13.05 -6.82
CA ALA A 155 -7.03 -11.89 -7.48
C ALA A 155 -7.42 -11.76 -8.96
N GLY A 156 -7.96 -12.83 -9.55
CA GLY A 156 -8.43 -12.89 -10.92
C GLY A 156 -8.77 -14.34 -11.31
N TRP A 157 -9.37 -14.52 -12.49
CA TRP A 157 -9.80 -15.83 -12.99
C TRP A 157 -8.65 -16.79 -13.30
N PHE A 158 -7.45 -16.25 -13.56
CA PHE A 158 -6.24 -17.01 -13.89
C PHE A 158 -5.09 -16.79 -12.91
N SER A 159 -5.33 -16.07 -11.83
CA SER A 159 -4.31 -15.80 -10.82
C SER A 159 -4.39 -16.87 -9.75
N ASP A 160 -3.22 -17.43 -9.41
CA ASP A 160 -3.07 -18.25 -8.22
C ASP A 160 -3.01 -17.39 -6.95
N ASN A 161 -3.16 -16.07 -7.06
CA ASN A 161 -3.14 -15.18 -5.92
C ASN A 161 -4.54 -14.99 -5.29
N VAL A 162 -4.53 -14.74 -3.99
CA VAL A 162 -5.67 -14.32 -3.18
C VAL A 162 -5.42 -12.91 -2.69
N LEU A 163 -6.42 -12.05 -2.89
CA LEU A 163 -6.48 -10.74 -2.26
C LEU A 163 -7.11 -10.90 -0.89
N THR A 164 -6.37 -10.51 0.14
CA THR A 164 -6.89 -10.44 1.51
C THR A 164 -7.00 -8.98 1.91
N LEU A 165 -8.23 -8.55 2.17
CA LEU A 165 -8.54 -7.26 2.76
C LEU A 165 -8.69 -7.45 4.26
N THR A 166 -7.90 -6.72 5.04
CA THR A 166 -7.96 -6.72 6.50
C THR A 166 -8.34 -5.33 6.97
N VAL A 167 -9.40 -5.23 7.78
CA VAL A 167 -9.77 -4.00 8.48
C VAL A 167 -9.54 -4.22 9.97
N GLY A 168 -8.74 -3.37 10.60
CA GLY A 168 -8.32 -3.53 11.99
C GLY A 168 -8.54 -2.28 12.83
N SER A 169 -8.83 -2.49 14.12
CA SER A 169 -8.82 -1.47 15.15
C SER A 169 -8.32 -2.05 16.47
N GLY A 170 -7.82 -1.19 17.36
CA GLY A 170 -7.34 -1.61 18.68
C GLY A 170 -6.38 -0.57 19.23
N ARG A 171 -6.53 -0.19 20.50
CA ARG A 171 -5.80 0.93 21.11
C ARG A 171 -4.28 0.73 21.18
N THR A 172 -3.82 -0.52 21.09
CA THR A 172 -2.40 -0.88 21.09
C THR A 172 -1.79 -0.86 19.68
N LEU A 173 -2.63 -0.92 18.65
CA LEU A 173 -2.20 -0.83 17.25
C LEU A 173 -2.43 0.55 16.65
N LEU A 174 -3.45 1.29 17.10
CA LEU A 174 -3.85 2.55 16.51
C LEU A 174 -4.39 3.50 17.59
N PRO A 175 -4.18 4.81 17.43
CA PRO A 175 -4.85 5.81 18.25
C PRO A 175 -6.38 5.64 18.23
N GLU A 176 -7.03 6.10 19.29
CA GLU A 176 -8.49 6.07 19.39
C GLU A 176 -9.15 6.81 18.22
N GLY A 177 -10.26 6.28 17.72
CA GLY A 177 -10.98 6.83 16.57
C GLY A 177 -10.35 6.51 15.21
N ARG A 178 -9.22 5.80 15.15
CA ARG A 178 -8.58 5.36 13.91
C ARG A 178 -8.80 3.89 13.63
N SER A 179 -8.71 3.53 12.35
CA SER A 179 -8.76 2.16 11.89
C SER A 179 -7.84 1.98 10.68
N ALA A 180 -7.24 0.80 10.57
CA ALA A 180 -6.37 0.44 9.47
C ALA A 180 -7.11 -0.43 8.47
N VAL A 181 -6.79 -0.24 7.21
CA VAL A 181 -7.18 -1.11 6.11
C VAL A 181 -5.91 -1.54 5.40
N ALA A 182 -5.69 -2.84 5.33
CA ALA A 182 -4.60 -3.43 4.58
C ALA A 182 -5.14 -4.28 3.44
N CYS A 183 -4.58 -4.12 2.24
CA CYS A 183 -4.73 -5.08 1.17
C CYS A 183 -3.42 -5.84 0.97
N THR A 184 -3.52 -7.17 1.03
CA THR A 184 -2.40 -8.09 0.86
C THR A 184 -2.66 -8.99 -0.34
N VAL A 185 -1.61 -9.22 -1.14
CA VAL A 185 -1.63 -10.19 -2.24
C VAL A 185 -0.84 -11.41 -1.80
N PHE A 186 -1.50 -12.56 -1.66
CA PHE A 186 -0.87 -13.83 -1.32
C PHE A 186 -0.91 -14.78 -2.49
N ASP A 187 0.08 -15.66 -2.61
CA ASP A 187 -0.10 -16.93 -3.34
C ASP A 187 -1.12 -17.79 -2.58
N LYS A 188 -2.08 -18.41 -3.26
CA LYS A 188 -3.09 -19.32 -2.65
C LYS A 188 -2.46 -20.47 -1.86
N ASN A 189 -1.20 -20.81 -2.14
CA ASN A 189 -0.44 -21.85 -1.45
C ASN A 189 0.37 -21.32 -0.26
N TRP A 190 0.34 -20.01 -0.01
CA TRP A 190 0.98 -19.40 1.15
C TRP A 190 0.32 -19.90 2.43
N LYS A 191 1.09 -20.59 3.27
CA LYS A 191 0.68 -20.97 4.62
C LYS A 191 1.41 -20.07 5.60
N PHE A 192 0.66 -19.44 6.51
CA PHE A 192 1.25 -18.86 7.72
C PHE A 192 2.04 -19.98 8.42
N ARG A 193 3.37 -19.84 8.47
CA ARG A 193 4.26 -20.75 9.16
C ARG A 193 4.43 -20.30 10.60
#